data_AF-B7L3Q5-F1
#
_entry.id   AF-B7L3Q5-F1
#
_cell.length_a   1.000
_cell.length_b   1.000
_cell.length_c   1.000
_cell.angle_alpha   90.00
_cell.angle_beta   90.00
_cell.angle_gamma   90.00
#
_symmetry.space_group_name_H-M   'P 1'
#
loop_
_entity.id
_entity.type
_entity.pdbx_description
1 polymer ?
#
loop_
_entity_poly.entity_id
_entity_poly.type
_entity_poly.pdbx_seq_one_letter_code
_entity_poly.pdbx_strand_id
1 'polypeptide(L)'
;MLPAMTRRATIASALAMLAAPALPAAPSPFAVAIRRARLADAAHLQAGRDSIDVFGSNGPRPAYWRAYRFGVMAERYSARRAVYALTPATADEAHALVAYFAERASLTADPGAAKAARRRLRKVFARPGAASAPEMPAILKPPAPS
;
A
#
# COMPACT_ATOMS: atom_id res chain seq x y z
N MET A 1 9.14 -19.50 -53.12
CA MET A 1 7.69 -19.77 -52.98
C MET A 1 7.35 -19.74 -51.51
N LEU A 2 6.68 -18.69 -51.02
CA LEU A 2 6.15 -18.66 -49.65
C LEU A 2 4.86 -19.50 -49.64
N PRO A 3 4.67 -20.42 -48.67
CA PRO A 3 3.46 -21.22 -48.61
C PRO A 3 2.25 -20.30 -48.43
N ALA A 4 1.23 -20.47 -49.29
CA ALA A 4 -0.02 -19.74 -49.18
C ALA A 4 -0.68 -20.10 -47.84
N MET A 5 -0.87 -19.10 -46.97
CA MET A 5 -1.63 -19.29 -45.73
C MET A 5 -3.03 -19.79 -46.07
N THR A 6 -3.35 -21.01 -45.64
CA THR A 6 -4.67 -21.59 -45.87
C THR A 6 -5.70 -20.92 -44.98
N ARG A 7 -6.96 -20.85 -45.44
CA ARG A 7 -8.10 -20.30 -44.67
C ARG A 7 -8.21 -20.91 -43.26
N ARG A 8 -7.76 -22.14 -43.09
CA ARG A 8 -7.72 -22.85 -41.80
C ARG A 8 -6.66 -22.29 -40.87
N ALA A 9 -5.50 -21.91 -41.40
CA ALA A 9 -4.42 -21.28 -40.64
C ALA A 9 -4.82 -19.88 -40.17
N THR A 10 -5.50 -19.08 -41.00
CA THR A 10 -6.00 -17.75 -40.58
C THR A 10 -7.08 -17.84 -39.51
N ILE A 11 -8.02 -18.79 -39.63
CA ILE A 11 -9.05 -19.01 -38.60
C ILE A 11 -8.43 -19.52 -37.30
N ALA A 12 -7.46 -20.45 -37.37
CA ALA A 12 -6.75 -20.95 -36.21
C ALA A 12 -5.95 -19.83 -35.50
N SER A 13 -5.28 -18.96 -36.25
CA SER A 13 -4.57 -17.81 -35.69
C SER A 13 -5.52 -16.78 -35.06
N ALA A 14 -6.66 -16.51 -35.69
CA ALA A 14 -7.68 -15.61 -35.13
C ALA A 14 -8.28 -16.17 -33.83
N LEU A 15 -8.61 -17.47 -33.81
CA LEU A 15 -9.10 -18.15 -32.62
C LEU A 15 -8.02 -18.22 -31.51
N ALA A 16 -6.75 -18.40 -31.86
CA ALA A 16 -5.65 -18.38 -30.91
C ALA A 16 -5.43 -16.98 -30.30
N MET A 17 -5.65 -15.90 -31.06
CA MET A 17 -5.60 -14.53 -30.53
C MET A 17 -6.81 -14.21 -29.64
N LEU A 18 -8.00 -14.73 -29.98
CA LEU A 18 -9.22 -14.61 -29.17
C LEU A 18 -9.17 -15.46 -27.89
N ALA A 19 -8.50 -16.62 -27.95
CA ALA A 19 -8.30 -17.52 -26.82
C ALA A 19 -7.02 -17.20 -26.02
N ALA A 20 -6.23 -16.21 -26.45
CA ALA A 20 -5.10 -15.74 -25.68
C ALA A 20 -5.64 -15.18 -24.36
N PRO A 21 -5.27 -15.77 -23.21
CA PRO A 21 -5.67 -15.20 -21.93
C PRO A 21 -5.10 -13.78 -21.89
N ALA A 22 -5.96 -12.79 -21.68
CA ALA A 22 -5.51 -11.44 -21.39
C ALA A 22 -4.56 -11.54 -20.20
N LEU A 23 -3.26 -11.36 -20.44
CA LEU A 23 -2.27 -11.32 -19.38
C LEU A 23 -2.76 -10.27 -18.38
N PRO A 24 -2.98 -10.64 -17.10
CA PRO A 24 -3.45 -9.67 -16.13
C PRO A 24 -2.45 -8.51 -16.11
N ALA A 25 -2.97 -7.29 -16.20
CA ALA A 25 -2.15 -6.09 -16.15
C ALA A 25 -1.21 -6.17 -14.94
N ALA A 26 0.08 -5.88 -15.16
CA ALA A 26 1.06 -5.92 -14.09
C ALA A 26 0.59 -5.01 -12.94
N PRO A 27 0.62 -5.49 -11.68
CA PRO A 27 0.12 -4.70 -10.56
C PRO A 27 0.91 -3.40 -10.43
N SER A 28 0.21 -2.29 -10.23
CA SER A 28 0.87 -0.99 -10.12
C SER A 28 1.89 -0.99 -8.98
N PRO A 29 3.05 -0.36 -9.14
CA PRO A 29 4.06 -0.28 -8.09
C PRO A 29 3.48 0.36 -6.81
N PHE A 30 2.53 1.27 -6.98
CA PHE A 30 1.79 1.90 -5.89
C PHE A 30 0.93 0.90 -5.11
N ALA A 31 0.16 0.06 -5.80
CA ALA A 31 -0.67 -0.97 -5.17
C ALA A 31 0.18 -2.01 -4.42
N VAL A 32 1.33 -2.39 -4.98
CA VAL A 32 2.27 -3.30 -4.32
C VAL A 32 2.86 -2.67 -3.05
N ALA A 33 3.30 -1.41 -3.13
CA ALA A 33 3.88 -0.70 -2.00
C ALA A 33 2.87 -0.49 -0.86
N ILE A 34 1.63 -0.09 -1.17
CA ILE A 34 0.56 0.07 -0.17
C ILE A 34 0.24 -1.27 0.50
N ARG A 35 0.11 -2.35 -0.28
CA ARG A 35 -0.18 -3.69 0.26
C ARG A 35 0.91 -4.14 1.23
N ARG A 36 2.17 -3.99 0.84
CA ARG A 36 3.32 -4.29 1.71
C ARG A 36 3.29 -3.44 2.99
N ALA A 37 3.02 -2.15 2.88
CA ALA A 37 2.95 -1.24 4.03
C ALA A 37 1.81 -1.62 4.98
N ARG A 38 0.64 -2.01 4.46
CA ARG A 38 -0.50 -2.51 5.26
C ARG A 38 -0.14 -3.78 6.02
N LEU A 39 0.48 -4.76 5.35
CA LEU A 39 0.90 -6.00 5.99
C LEU A 39 1.93 -5.75 7.11
N ALA A 40 2.90 -4.87 6.85
CA ALA A 40 3.90 -4.51 7.86
C ALA A 40 3.30 -3.74 9.05
N ASP A 41 2.30 -2.89 8.79
CA ASP A 41 1.55 -2.20 9.83
C ASP A 41 0.71 -3.17 10.68
N ALA A 42 0.04 -4.13 10.04
CA ALA A 42 -0.71 -5.19 10.71
C ALA A 42 0.21 -6.08 11.56
N ALA A 43 1.35 -6.51 11.03
CA ALA A 43 2.34 -7.30 11.78
C ALA A 43 2.87 -6.55 13.01
N HIS A 44 3.08 -5.23 12.88
CA HIS A 44 3.49 -4.40 14.01
C HIS A 44 2.41 -4.29 15.09
N LEU A 45 1.15 -4.10 14.70
CA LEU A 45 0.03 -4.09 15.63
C LEU A 45 -0.13 -5.46 16.32
N GLN A 46 -0.01 -6.55 15.56
CA GLN A 46 -0.10 -7.90 16.11
C GLN A 46 1.03 -8.18 17.10
N ALA A 47 2.27 -7.84 16.77
CA ALA A 47 3.38 -7.96 17.71
C ALA A 47 3.16 -7.13 18.99
N GLY A 48 2.46 -5.98 18.88
CA GLY A 48 2.01 -5.19 20.02
C GLY A 48 0.99 -5.92 20.88
N ARG A 49 -0.05 -6.50 20.26
CA ARG A 49 -1.06 -7.32 20.93
C ARG A 49 -0.46 -8.54 21.60
N ASP A 50 0.36 -9.30 20.89
CA ASP A 50 1.04 -10.49 21.45
C ASP A 50 1.89 -10.12 22.68
N SER A 51 2.50 -8.92 22.69
CA SER A 51 3.26 -8.41 23.85
C SER A 51 2.38 -8.28 25.11
N ILE A 52 1.09 -8.04 24.94
CA ILE A 52 0.13 -7.77 26.02
C ILE A 52 -0.70 -9.03 26.31
N ASP A 53 -1.32 -9.60 25.27
CA ASP A 53 -2.35 -10.63 25.39
C ASP A 53 -1.75 -12.03 25.59
N VAL A 54 -0.60 -12.32 24.98
CA VAL A 54 0.06 -13.63 25.07
C VAL A 54 1.08 -13.66 26.20
N PHE A 55 1.92 -12.62 26.28
CA PHE A 55 3.01 -12.58 27.26
C PHE A 55 2.67 -11.78 28.52
N GLY A 56 1.67 -10.91 28.51
CA GLY A 56 1.46 -9.98 29.61
C GLY A 56 2.60 -8.97 29.76
N SER A 57 2.43 -8.03 30.70
CA SER A 57 3.44 -6.99 30.96
C SER A 57 4.80 -7.56 31.38
N ASN A 58 4.78 -8.66 32.15
CA ASN A 58 5.96 -9.25 32.81
C ASN A 58 6.19 -10.74 32.48
N GLY A 59 5.42 -11.36 31.58
CA GLY A 59 5.60 -12.78 31.30
C GLY A 59 6.84 -13.08 30.47
N PRO A 60 7.31 -14.34 30.53
CA PRO A 60 8.52 -14.77 29.84
C PRO A 60 8.34 -14.66 28.32
N ARG A 61 9.34 -14.10 27.66
CA ARG A 61 9.36 -13.93 26.20
C ARG A 61 10.34 -14.92 25.58
N PRO A 62 10.03 -15.46 24.38
CA PRO A 62 10.99 -16.27 23.64
C PRO A 62 12.31 -15.51 23.41
N ALA A 63 13.44 -16.21 23.40
CA ALA A 63 14.75 -15.59 23.22
C ALA A 63 14.85 -14.75 21.93
N TYR A 64 14.14 -15.15 20.87
CA TYR A 64 14.10 -14.45 19.59
C TYR A 64 13.16 -13.22 19.58
N TRP A 65 12.37 -12.99 20.63
CA TRP A 65 11.30 -11.98 20.63
C TRP A 65 11.79 -10.57 20.32
N ARG A 66 12.92 -10.18 20.92
CA ARG A 66 13.52 -8.87 20.68
C ARG A 66 13.92 -8.72 19.21
N ALA A 67 14.57 -9.73 18.64
CA ALA A 67 14.98 -9.73 17.23
C ALA A 67 13.76 -9.67 16.29
N TYR A 68 12.72 -10.46 16.56
CA TYR A 68 11.45 -10.42 15.84
C TYR A 68 10.85 -9.01 15.83
N ARG A 69 10.75 -8.36 17.00
CA ARG A 69 10.21 -7.00 17.10
C ARG A 69 11.03 -5.97 16.34
N PHE A 70 12.36 -6.07 16.37
CA PHE A 70 13.22 -5.20 15.54
C PHE A 70 12.99 -5.45 14.05
N GLY A 71 12.90 -6.70 13.63
CA GLY A 71 12.61 -7.07 12.23
C GLY A 71 11.28 -6.49 11.74
N VAL A 72 10.21 -6.64 12.53
CA VAL A 72 8.88 -6.07 12.22
C VAL A 72 8.94 -4.54 12.12
N MET A 73 9.65 -3.87 13.03
CA MET A 73 9.82 -2.41 12.97
C MET A 73 10.63 -1.96 11.75
N ALA A 74 11.71 -2.66 11.43
CA ALA A 74 12.55 -2.37 10.27
C ALA A 74 11.77 -2.53 8.96
N GLU A 75 10.99 -3.61 8.84
CA GLU A 75 10.15 -3.87 7.67
C GLU A 75 9.02 -2.84 7.53
N ARG A 76 8.39 -2.47 8.64
CA ARG A 76 7.40 -1.38 8.65
C ARG A 76 8.01 -0.06 8.19
N TYR A 77 9.22 0.26 8.64
CA TYR A 77 9.92 1.47 8.22
C TYR A 77 10.25 1.44 6.73
N SER A 78 10.80 0.33 6.24
CA SER A 78 11.20 0.14 4.84
C SER A 78 9.98 0.20 3.90
N ALA A 79 8.89 -0.49 4.22
CA ALA A 79 7.66 -0.51 3.44
C ALA A 79 7.01 0.87 3.34
N ARG A 80 6.98 1.62 4.46
CA ARG A 80 6.48 3.01 4.44
C ARG A 80 7.35 3.94 3.61
N ARG A 81 8.67 3.78 3.68
CA ARG A 81 9.58 4.54 2.82
C ARG A 81 9.33 4.26 1.35
N ALA A 82 9.04 3.01 0.97
CA ALA A 82 8.70 2.65 -0.39
C ALA A 82 7.44 3.39 -0.88
N VAL A 83 6.35 3.38 -0.08
CA VAL A 83 5.13 4.16 -0.41
C VAL A 83 5.45 5.65 -0.59
N TYR A 84 6.29 6.22 0.27
CA TYR A 84 6.59 7.64 0.17
C TYR A 84 7.59 8.01 -0.92
N ALA A 85 8.34 7.05 -1.45
CA ALA A 85 9.25 7.28 -2.57
C ALA A 85 8.48 7.44 -3.88
N LEU A 86 7.31 6.81 -3.97
CA LEU A 86 6.44 6.89 -5.14
C LEU A 86 5.69 8.23 -5.18
N THR A 87 5.41 8.67 -6.41
CA THR A 87 4.57 9.82 -6.71
C THR A 87 3.32 9.28 -7.41
N PRO A 88 2.10 9.54 -6.89
CA PRO A 88 0.88 9.05 -7.51
C PRO A 88 0.67 9.79 -8.82
N ALA A 89 0.72 9.08 -9.95
CA ALA A 89 0.60 9.67 -11.28
C ALA A 89 -0.84 9.64 -11.81
N THR A 90 -1.69 8.78 -11.22
CA THR A 90 -3.11 8.65 -11.59
C THR A 90 -4.04 9.03 -10.44
N ALA A 91 -5.30 9.31 -10.77
CA ALA A 91 -6.35 9.55 -9.77
C ALA A 91 -6.50 8.35 -8.82
N ASP A 92 -6.50 7.13 -9.36
CA ASP A 92 -6.64 5.91 -8.55
C ASP A 92 -5.49 5.74 -7.55
N GLU A 93 -4.26 6.04 -7.95
CA GLU A 93 -3.10 6.01 -7.04
C GLU A 93 -3.20 7.09 -5.97
N ALA A 94 -3.67 8.28 -6.33
CA ALA A 94 -3.89 9.37 -5.39
C ALA A 94 -4.97 9.01 -4.35
N HIS A 95 -6.10 8.43 -4.79
CA HIS A 95 -7.15 7.92 -3.92
C HIS A 95 -6.65 6.80 -3.02
N ALA A 96 -5.90 5.83 -3.56
CA ALA A 96 -5.34 4.74 -2.79
C ALA A 96 -4.36 5.24 -1.71
N LEU A 97 -3.53 6.23 -2.03
CA LEU A 97 -2.61 6.85 -1.08
C LEU A 97 -3.36 7.52 0.08
N VAL A 98 -4.37 8.32 -0.22
CA VAL A 98 -5.17 9.02 0.80
C VAL A 98 -5.93 8.02 1.67
N ALA A 99 -6.52 6.98 1.07
CA ALA A 99 -7.18 5.90 1.78
C ALA A 99 -6.22 5.16 2.74
N TYR A 100 -5.01 4.84 2.28
CA TYR A 100 -3.98 4.22 3.13
C TYR A 100 -3.66 5.08 4.37
N PHE A 101 -3.50 6.39 4.20
CA PHE A 101 -3.23 7.29 5.33
C PHE A 101 -4.42 7.47 6.27
N ALA A 102 -5.65 7.47 5.73
CA ALA A 102 -6.86 7.56 6.54
C ALA A 102 -7.06 6.31 7.40
N GLU A 103 -6.90 5.13 6.80
CA GLU A 103 -6.90 3.83 7.51
C GLU A 103 -5.81 3.80 8.59
N ARG A 104 -4.62 4.29 8.28
CA ARG A 104 -3.56 4.35 9.28
C ARG A 104 -3.91 5.28 10.45
N ALA A 105 -4.52 6.43 10.18
CA ALA A 105 -4.93 7.35 11.23
C ALA A 105 -6.03 6.74 12.12
N SER A 106 -6.97 5.97 11.55
CA SER A 106 -8.03 5.30 12.32
C SER A 106 -7.48 4.23 13.25
N LEU A 107 -6.44 3.50 12.84
CA LEU A 107 -5.86 2.43 13.66
C LEU A 107 -5.23 2.91 14.97
N THR A 108 -4.78 4.16 15.03
CA THR A 108 -4.06 4.69 16.21
C THR A 108 -4.89 5.63 17.09
N ALA A 109 -6.05 6.10 16.62
CA ALA A 109 -6.87 7.14 17.27
C ALA A 109 -6.10 8.41 17.73
N ASP A 110 -4.85 8.57 17.30
CA ASP A 110 -3.94 9.63 17.68
C ASP A 110 -4.10 10.85 16.73
N PRO A 111 -4.46 12.04 17.24
CA PRO A 111 -4.50 13.27 16.45
C PRO A 111 -3.15 13.60 15.79
N GLY A 112 -2.04 13.19 16.42
CA GLY A 112 -0.69 13.32 15.88
C GLY A 112 -0.48 12.52 14.61
N ALA A 113 -1.03 11.31 14.52
CA ALA A 113 -0.99 10.47 13.33
C ALA A 113 -1.74 11.11 12.15
N ALA A 114 -2.93 11.67 12.38
CA ALA A 114 -3.68 12.40 11.36
C ALA A 114 -2.93 13.66 10.88
N LYS A 115 -2.30 14.41 11.79
CA LYS A 115 -1.46 15.57 11.46
C LYS A 115 -0.23 15.17 10.63
N ALA A 116 0.45 14.09 11.00
CA ALA A 116 1.59 13.57 10.27
C ALA A 116 1.21 13.09 8.86
N ALA A 117 0.08 12.39 8.74
CA ALA A 117 -0.50 11.97 7.48
C ALA A 117 -0.78 13.17 6.56
N ARG A 118 -1.50 14.19 7.05
CA ARG A 118 -1.75 15.45 6.31
C ARG A 118 -0.45 16.09 5.81
N ARG A 119 0.54 16.25 6.70
CA ARG A 119 1.84 16.85 6.34
C ARG A 119 2.53 16.04 5.24
N ARG A 120 2.41 14.71 5.27
CA ARG A 120 3.02 13.85 4.26
C ARG A 120 2.29 13.92 2.93
N LEU A 121 0.96 13.85 2.92
CA LEU A 121 0.14 14.00 1.72
C LEU A 121 0.41 15.33 1.02
N ARG A 122 0.47 16.45 1.76
CA ARG A 122 0.84 17.75 1.22
C ARG A 122 2.19 17.75 0.49
N LYS A 123 3.19 17.06 1.05
CA LYS A 123 4.51 16.94 0.43
C LYS A 123 4.52 16.04 -0.80
N VAL A 124 3.68 15.01 -0.85
CA VAL A 124 3.62 14.08 -1.98
C VAL A 124 2.88 14.72 -3.16
N PHE A 125 1.74 15.37 -2.91
CA PHE A 125 0.95 16.03 -3.96
C PHE A 125 1.57 17.34 -4.47
N ALA A 126 2.53 17.92 -3.75
CA ALA A 126 3.32 19.04 -4.25
C ALA A 126 4.45 18.63 -5.21
N ARG A 127 4.64 17.32 -5.48
CA ARG A 127 5.71 16.84 -6.37
C ARG A 127 5.33 17.05 -7.84
N PRO A 128 6.31 17.32 -8.71
CA PRO A 128 6.09 17.30 -10.16
C PRO A 128 5.55 15.93 -10.61
N GLY A 129 4.55 15.94 -11.49
CA GLY A 129 3.92 14.72 -12.01
C GLY A 129 2.96 14.02 -11.05
N ALA A 130 2.67 14.61 -9.88
CA ALA A 130 1.61 14.10 -9.01
C ALA A 130 0.23 14.42 -9.60
N ALA A 131 -0.67 13.44 -9.56
CA ALA A 131 -2.09 13.66 -9.83
C ALA A 131 -2.71 14.60 -8.79
N SER A 132 -3.83 15.23 -9.16
CA SER A 132 -4.59 16.11 -8.28
C SER A 132 -4.99 15.39 -6.98
N ALA A 133 -4.83 16.09 -5.86
CA ALA A 133 -5.19 15.55 -4.56
C ALA A 133 -6.72 15.32 -4.48
N PRO A 134 -7.18 14.11 -4.11
CA PRO A 134 -8.60 13.85 -3.91
C PRO A 134 -9.08 14.49 -2.60
N GLU A 135 -10.40 14.51 -2.40
CA GLU A 135 -10.97 15.02 -1.15
C GLU A 135 -10.41 14.26 0.06
N MET A 136 -9.97 15.00 1.07
CA MET A 136 -9.46 14.40 2.31
C MET A 136 -10.62 13.81 3.14
N PRO A 137 -10.54 12.53 3.54
CA PRO A 137 -11.50 11.92 4.47
C PRO A 137 -11.61 12.69 5.78
N ALA A 138 -12.78 12.64 6.43
CA ALA A 138 -13.07 13.38 7.66
C ALA A 138 -12.02 13.15 8.77
N ILE A 139 -11.53 11.92 8.92
CA ILE A 139 -10.50 11.58 9.91
C ILE A 139 -9.16 12.29 9.68
N LEU A 140 -8.91 12.73 8.46
CA LEU A 140 -7.73 13.51 8.08
C LEU A 140 -8.02 15.01 8.02
N LYS A 141 -9.26 15.48 8.17
CA LYS A 141 -9.56 16.91 8.24
C LYS A 141 -9.00 17.50 9.55
N PRO A 142 -8.51 18.76 9.55
CA PRO A 142 -8.13 19.41 10.80
C PRO A 142 -9.36 19.55 11.71
N PRO A 143 -9.20 19.44 13.05
CA PRO A 143 -10.29 19.76 13.96
C PRO A 143 -10.70 21.22 13.75
N ALA A 144 -12.00 21.51 13.92
CA ALA A 144 -12.50 22.87 13.84
C ALA A 144 -11.74 23.77 14.84
N PRO A 145 -11.46 25.03 14.47
CA PRO A 145 -10.90 25.97 15.43
C PRO A 145 -11.89 26.14 16.59
N SER A 146 -11.42 25.87 17.80
CA SER A 146 -12.09 26.14 19.07
C SER A 146 -11.99 27.60 19.43
#